data_AF-A0A255SGU3-F1
#
_entry.id   AF-A0A255SGU3-F1
#
_cell.length_a   1.000
_cell.length_b   1.000
_cell.length_c   1.000
_cell.angle_alpha   90.00
_cell.angle_beta   90.00
_cell.angle_gamma   90.00
#
_symmetry.space_group_name_H-M   'P 1'
#
loop_
_entity.id
_entity.type
_entity.pdbx_description
1 polymer ?
#
loop_
_entity_poly.entity_id
_entity_poly.type
_entity_poly.pdbx_seq_one_letter_code
_entity_poly.pdbx_strand_id
1 'polypeptide(L)'
;MAKKFFHREKNYLDTQRQLITCWYTFLLSIGLVANLMELTGPTSEFFKYSNGTLLALTWIWFVGYALQWFRVNTVVRLMTLTTLVVMTTNAIYGAIVPDMQHMHVVILIQMIVLLGNITFSLATYQTMFSLINIGVSILAYVLCALFTNDPMMIQSLAIVVLTLLYTGVLGVHISSNAERLQKENTMMKHDEAELLHILRLNKKQVKSYIRLARAEYTEDQTRLLLAQFDETTQRHIIANVTRFIRAEASVSQRIEKAFPELTPSERRIVQLILRDRKLSDLCSLLNKTESNINTQRANIRRKLGLQPKDNLKDKLEERMRGYVDIQDIMVR
;
A
#
# COMPACT_ATOMS: atom_id res chain seq x y z
N MET A 1 -12.10 29.01 -8.73
CA MET A 1 -12.86 27.82 -9.16
C MET A 1 -11.95 26.61 -9.44
N ALA A 2 -10.90 26.74 -10.25
CA ALA A 2 -9.96 25.65 -10.58
C ALA A 2 -9.30 24.95 -9.37
N LYS A 3 -8.83 25.70 -8.35
CA LYS A 3 -8.20 25.11 -7.14
C LYS A 3 -9.16 24.21 -6.33
N LYS A 4 -10.46 24.54 -6.32
CA LYS A 4 -11.51 23.77 -5.63
C LYS A 4 -11.93 22.53 -6.43
N PHE A 5 -11.77 22.56 -7.75
CA PHE A 5 -12.01 21.44 -8.65
C PHE A 5 -10.92 20.37 -8.47
N PHE A 6 -9.63 20.73 -8.55
CA PHE A 6 -8.53 19.77 -8.45
C PHE A 6 -8.31 19.16 -7.05
N HIS A 7 -8.89 19.73 -5.99
CA HIS A 7 -8.80 19.20 -4.61
C HIS A 7 -10.14 18.66 -4.09
N ARG A 8 -11.10 18.41 -5.00
CA ARG A 8 -12.44 17.92 -4.62
C ARG A 8 -12.38 16.51 -4.04
N GLU A 9 -11.62 15.63 -4.68
CA GLU A 9 -11.53 14.23 -4.28
C GLU A 9 -10.35 14.00 -3.34
N LYS A 10 -10.63 13.46 -2.15
CA LYS A 10 -9.62 13.14 -1.12
C LYS A 10 -9.02 11.75 -1.29
N ASN A 11 -9.76 10.85 -1.96
CA ASN A 11 -9.34 9.49 -2.25
C ASN A 11 -8.47 9.48 -3.50
N TYR A 12 -7.33 8.79 -3.43
CA TYR A 12 -6.39 8.64 -4.54
C TYR A 12 -7.07 8.16 -5.84
N LEU A 13 -7.91 7.12 -5.75
CA LEU A 13 -8.65 6.58 -6.90
C LEU A 13 -9.62 7.61 -7.51
N ASP A 14 -10.31 8.39 -6.68
CA ASP A 14 -11.28 9.37 -7.16
C ASP A 14 -10.57 10.59 -7.79
N THR A 15 -9.40 10.98 -7.27
CA THR A 15 -8.53 11.98 -7.92
C THR A 15 -8.05 11.50 -9.30
N GLN A 16 -7.65 10.24 -9.43
CA GLN A 16 -7.28 9.67 -10.73
C GLN A 16 -8.46 9.63 -11.69
N ARG A 17 -9.64 9.18 -11.23
CA ARG A 17 -10.87 9.17 -12.04
C ARG A 17 -11.21 10.57 -12.56
N GLN A 18 -11.08 11.59 -11.71
CA GLN A 18 -11.30 12.97 -12.12
C GLN A 18 -10.34 13.41 -13.25
N LEU A 19 -9.05 13.14 -13.10
CA LEU A 19 -8.05 13.50 -14.12
C LEU A 19 -8.34 12.81 -15.45
N ILE A 20 -8.61 11.51 -15.42
CA ILE A 20 -8.92 10.71 -16.60
C ILE A 20 -10.23 11.19 -17.26
N THR A 21 -11.25 11.54 -16.48
CA THR A 21 -12.51 12.09 -17.01
C THR A 21 -12.30 13.42 -17.73
N CYS A 22 -11.41 14.28 -17.24
CA CYS A 22 -11.10 15.55 -17.91
C CYS A 22 -10.43 15.31 -19.27
N TRP A 23 -9.44 14.41 -19.32
CA TRP A 23 -8.78 14.04 -20.57
C TRP A 23 -9.73 13.39 -21.57
N TYR A 24 -10.56 12.45 -21.11
CA TYR A 24 -11.55 11.78 -21.94
C TYR A 24 -12.55 12.77 -22.53
N THR A 25 -13.08 13.69 -21.71
CA THR A 25 -14.02 14.73 -22.17
C THR A 25 -13.40 15.62 -23.24
N PHE A 26 -12.15 16.03 -23.03
CA PHE A 26 -11.42 16.89 -23.98
C PHE A 26 -11.16 16.17 -25.31
N LEU A 27 -10.62 14.95 -25.26
CA LEU A 27 -10.32 14.16 -26.47
C LEU A 27 -11.58 13.79 -27.24
N LEU A 28 -12.63 13.34 -26.54
CA LEU A 28 -13.92 13.02 -27.16
C LEU A 28 -14.55 14.25 -27.79
N SER A 29 -14.47 15.41 -27.13
CA SER A 29 -14.98 16.67 -27.70
C SER A 29 -14.24 17.07 -28.97
N ILE A 30 -12.91 16.96 -29.01
CA ILE A 30 -12.13 17.23 -30.22
C ILE A 30 -12.54 16.31 -31.36
N GLY A 31 -12.65 15.00 -31.10
CA GLY A 31 -13.05 14.02 -32.11
C GLY A 31 -14.46 14.29 -32.66
N LEU A 32 -15.41 14.62 -31.78
CA LEU A 32 -16.79 14.91 -32.20
C LEU A 32 -16.92 16.24 -32.95
N VAL A 33 -16.20 17.29 -32.53
CA VAL A 33 -16.17 18.56 -33.26
C VAL A 33 -15.53 18.38 -34.63
N ALA A 34 -14.44 17.61 -34.74
CA ALA A 34 -13.83 17.30 -36.04
C ALA A 34 -14.82 16.55 -36.96
N ASN A 35 -15.59 15.60 -36.43
CA ASN A 35 -16.63 14.92 -37.19
C ASN A 35 -17.77 15.88 -37.62
N LEU A 36 -18.22 16.78 -36.75
CA LEU A 36 -19.26 17.78 -37.07
C LEU A 36 -18.81 18.81 -38.11
N MET A 37 -17.51 19.13 -38.15
CA MET A 37 -16.89 19.97 -39.19
C MET A 37 -16.60 19.21 -40.49
N GLU A 38 -17.06 17.97 -40.61
CA GLU A 38 -16.87 17.09 -41.78
C GLU A 38 -15.39 16.79 -42.10
N LEU A 39 -14.47 17.01 -41.14
CA LEU A 39 -13.06 16.66 -41.30
C LEU A 39 -12.84 15.14 -41.24
N THR A 40 -13.69 14.45 -40.49
CA THR A 40 -13.56 13.01 -40.20
C THR A 40 -14.92 12.33 -40.11
N GLY A 41 -15.50 11.91 -41.24
CA GLY A 41 -16.67 11.03 -41.24
C GLY A 41 -17.68 11.23 -42.38
N PRO A 42 -18.73 10.39 -42.42
CA PRO A 42 -19.80 10.48 -43.41
C PRO A 42 -20.67 11.72 -43.16
N THR A 43 -21.11 12.37 -44.24
CA THR A 43 -21.81 13.67 -44.21
C THR A 43 -23.31 13.57 -43.98
N SER A 44 -23.84 12.38 -43.72
CA SER A 44 -25.29 12.19 -43.56
C SER A 44 -25.82 12.91 -42.31
N GLU A 45 -27.06 13.40 -42.43
CA GLU A 45 -27.72 14.17 -41.36
C GLU A 45 -27.81 13.38 -40.06
N PHE A 46 -28.05 12.07 -40.14
CA PHE A 46 -28.13 11.20 -38.97
C PHE A 46 -26.85 11.24 -38.12
N PHE A 47 -25.68 11.11 -38.74
CA PHE A 47 -24.41 11.13 -38.00
C PHE A 47 -24.13 12.49 -37.37
N LYS A 48 -24.51 13.59 -38.03
CA LYS A 48 -24.39 14.94 -37.48
C LYS A 48 -25.25 15.12 -36.23
N TYR A 49 -26.54 14.74 -36.29
CA TYR A 49 -27.42 14.83 -35.13
C TYR A 49 -26.96 13.90 -34.01
N SER A 50 -26.63 12.66 -34.32
CA SER A 50 -26.17 11.67 -33.34
C SER A 50 -24.90 12.12 -32.60
N ASN A 51 -23.86 12.55 -33.33
CA ASN A 51 -22.63 13.04 -32.73
C ASN A 51 -22.81 14.37 -31.99
N GLY A 52 -23.70 15.24 -32.48
CA GLY A 52 -24.11 16.45 -31.77
C GLY A 52 -24.79 16.14 -30.42
N THR A 53 -25.68 15.14 -30.38
CA THR A 53 -26.32 14.71 -29.12
C THR A 53 -25.31 14.11 -28.14
N LEU A 54 -24.34 13.32 -28.62
CA LEU A 54 -23.27 12.80 -27.77
C LEU A 54 -22.40 13.92 -27.20
N LEU A 55 -22.04 14.92 -28.00
CA LEU A 55 -21.27 16.07 -27.54
C LEU A 55 -22.05 16.84 -26.45
N ALA A 56 -23.33 17.13 -26.70
CA ALA A 56 -24.19 17.82 -25.75
C ALA A 56 -24.31 17.05 -24.42
N LEU A 57 -24.61 15.75 -24.47
CA LEU A 57 -24.71 14.90 -23.28
C LEU A 57 -23.40 14.83 -22.50
N THR A 58 -22.27 14.68 -23.20
CA THR A 58 -20.92 14.65 -22.59
C THR A 58 -20.67 15.94 -21.80
N TRP A 59 -20.99 17.09 -22.36
CA TRP A 59 -20.85 18.38 -21.67
C TRP A 59 -21.86 18.56 -20.55
N ILE A 60 -23.10 18.07 -20.68
CA ILE A 60 -24.09 18.09 -19.59
C ILE A 60 -23.56 17.31 -18.37
N TRP A 61 -23.00 16.12 -18.58
CA TRP A 61 -22.41 15.33 -17.50
C TRP A 61 -21.18 16.01 -16.88
N PHE A 62 -20.32 16.59 -17.72
CA PHE A 62 -19.11 17.29 -17.25
C PHE A 62 -19.43 18.58 -16.49
N VAL A 63 -20.39 19.38 -16.96
CA VAL A 63 -20.85 20.59 -16.28
C VAL A 63 -21.59 20.23 -14.99
N GLY A 64 -22.44 19.19 -15.01
CA GLY A 64 -23.08 18.67 -13.81
C GLY A 64 -22.06 18.19 -12.77
N TYR A 65 -20.93 17.64 -13.22
CA TYR A 65 -19.79 17.37 -12.33
C TYR A 65 -19.19 18.68 -11.78
N ALA A 66 -18.87 19.65 -12.63
CA ALA A 66 -18.26 20.92 -12.22
C ALA A 66 -19.14 21.72 -11.23
N LEU A 67 -20.45 21.69 -11.41
CA LEU A 67 -21.46 22.30 -10.54
C LEU A 67 -21.77 21.47 -9.27
N GLN A 68 -21.07 20.35 -9.08
CA GLN A 68 -21.21 19.44 -7.95
C GLN A 68 -22.55 18.71 -7.81
N TRP A 69 -23.35 18.64 -8.87
CA TRP A 69 -24.60 17.88 -8.88
C TRP A 69 -24.35 16.37 -8.81
N PHE A 70 -23.25 15.91 -9.42
CA PHE A 70 -22.90 14.49 -9.46
C PHE A 70 -21.53 14.21 -8.84
N ARG A 71 -21.36 12.99 -8.33
CA ARG A 71 -20.07 12.39 -7.92
C ARG A 71 -19.31 11.90 -9.16
N VAL A 72 -17.98 11.86 -9.10
CA VAL A 72 -17.13 11.41 -10.23
C VAL A 72 -17.57 10.05 -10.78
N ASN A 73 -17.84 9.07 -9.90
CA ASN A 73 -18.27 7.74 -10.33
C ASN A 73 -19.57 7.73 -11.12
N THR A 74 -20.51 8.61 -10.80
CA THR A 74 -21.78 8.71 -11.53
C THR A 74 -21.56 9.31 -12.90
N VAL A 75 -20.71 10.34 -12.99
CA VAL A 75 -20.37 11.02 -14.26
C VAL A 75 -19.66 10.07 -15.21
N VAL A 76 -18.65 9.34 -14.73
CA VAL A 76 -17.95 8.32 -15.52
C VAL A 76 -18.94 7.26 -16.03
N ARG A 77 -19.82 6.73 -15.17
CA ARG A 77 -20.83 5.74 -15.58
C ARG A 77 -21.75 6.26 -16.68
N LEU A 78 -22.25 7.48 -16.51
CA LEU A 78 -23.16 8.12 -17.47
C LEU A 78 -22.45 8.38 -18.80
N MET A 79 -21.24 8.95 -18.78
CA MET A 79 -20.43 9.20 -19.98
C MET A 79 -20.15 7.91 -20.75
N THR A 80 -19.67 6.88 -20.05
CA THR A 80 -19.37 5.58 -20.66
C THR A 80 -20.62 4.97 -21.31
N LEU A 81 -21.78 5.05 -20.64
CA LEU A 81 -23.04 4.51 -21.17
C LEU A 81 -23.55 5.31 -22.37
N THR A 82 -23.50 6.64 -22.32
CA THR A 82 -23.92 7.49 -23.44
C THR A 82 -23.05 7.27 -24.68
N THR A 83 -21.73 7.17 -24.51
CA THR A 83 -20.82 6.88 -25.63
C THR A 83 -21.11 5.49 -26.20
N LEU A 84 -21.33 4.47 -25.36
CA LEU A 84 -21.66 3.12 -25.82
C LEU A 84 -22.93 3.10 -26.69
N VAL A 85 -24.02 3.67 -26.21
CA VAL A 85 -25.32 3.65 -26.91
C VAL A 85 -25.24 4.41 -28.23
N VAL A 86 -24.65 5.60 -28.24
CA VAL A 86 -24.56 6.42 -29.45
C VAL A 86 -23.64 5.76 -30.49
N MET A 87 -22.46 5.30 -30.09
CA MET A 87 -21.49 4.70 -31.03
C MET A 87 -22.00 3.38 -31.61
N THR A 88 -22.67 2.55 -30.82
CA THR A 88 -23.26 1.29 -31.30
C THR A 88 -24.42 1.54 -32.25
N THR A 89 -25.27 2.53 -31.95
CA THR A 89 -26.36 2.94 -32.84
C THR A 89 -25.82 3.49 -34.16
N ASN A 90 -24.76 4.30 -34.11
CA ASN A 90 -24.06 4.79 -35.31
C ASN A 90 -23.47 3.66 -36.15
N ALA A 91 -22.85 2.67 -35.52
CA ALA A 91 -22.28 1.51 -36.22
C ALA A 91 -23.39 0.70 -36.93
N ILE A 92 -24.49 0.40 -36.24
CA ILE A 92 -25.61 -0.36 -36.80
C ILE A 92 -26.30 0.42 -37.92
N TYR A 93 -26.53 1.73 -37.75
CA TYR A 93 -27.09 2.57 -38.79
C TYR A 93 -26.20 2.59 -40.05
N GLY A 94 -24.89 2.73 -39.86
CA GLY A 94 -23.92 2.63 -40.93
C GLY A 94 -23.94 1.28 -41.64
N ALA A 95 -24.30 0.20 -40.95
CA ALA A 95 -24.42 -1.15 -41.51
C ALA A 95 -25.71 -1.39 -42.33
N ILE A 96 -26.80 -0.69 -41.98
CA ILE A 96 -28.12 -0.88 -42.60
C ILE A 96 -28.28 -0.06 -43.89
N VAL A 97 -27.65 1.11 -43.98
CA VAL A 97 -27.80 2.01 -45.13
C VAL A 97 -26.77 1.65 -46.22
N PRO A 98 -27.19 1.03 -47.34
CA PRO A 98 -26.26 0.37 -48.27
C PRO A 98 -25.54 1.32 -49.25
N ASP A 99 -25.84 2.62 -49.26
CA ASP A 99 -25.32 3.58 -50.26
C ASP A 99 -24.24 4.54 -49.68
N MET A 100 -23.66 4.18 -48.53
CA MET A 100 -22.63 4.98 -47.87
C MET A 100 -21.25 4.68 -48.45
N GLN A 101 -20.68 5.63 -49.19
CA GLN A 101 -19.29 5.54 -49.64
C GLN A 101 -18.34 5.33 -48.44
N HIS A 102 -17.48 4.32 -48.51
CA HIS A 102 -16.56 3.94 -47.41
C HIS A 102 -17.23 3.47 -46.11
N MET A 103 -18.40 2.83 -46.20
CA MET A 103 -19.14 2.19 -45.09
C MET A 103 -18.26 1.45 -44.07
N HIS A 104 -17.30 0.65 -44.55
CA HIS A 104 -16.34 -0.07 -43.70
C HIS A 104 -15.47 0.86 -42.83
N VAL A 105 -15.00 1.98 -43.38
CA VAL A 105 -14.18 2.97 -42.63
C VAL A 105 -15.00 3.60 -41.51
N VAL A 106 -16.28 3.92 -41.78
CA VAL A 106 -17.18 4.50 -40.78
C VAL A 106 -17.36 3.55 -39.60
N ILE A 107 -17.67 2.27 -39.86
CA ILE A 107 -17.88 1.27 -38.81
C ILE A 107 -16.58 1.06 -38.01
N LEU A 108 -15.42 0.99 -38.67
CA LEU A 108 -14.13 0.87 -38.00
C LEU A 108 -13.82 2.06 -37.09
N ILE A 109 -14.11 3.29 -37.52
CA ILE A 109 -13.94 4.49 -36.68
C ILE A 109 -14.81 4.39 -35.42
N GLN A 110 -16.08 3.97 -35.54
CA GLN A 110 -16.95 3.80 -34.36
C GLN A 110 -16.42 2.72 -33.41
N MET A 111 -15.86 1.63 -33.94
CA MET A 111 -15.26 0.56 -33.13
C MET A 111 -13.99 1.01 -32.41
N ILE A 112 -13.17 1.86 -33.04
CA ILE A 112 -12.00 2.47 -32.39
C ILE A 112 -12.43 3.38 -31.24
N VAL A 113 -13.49 4.17 -31.42
CA VAL A 113 -14.03 5.02 -30.35
C VAL A 113 -14.61 4.17 -29.21
N LEU A 114 -15.29 3.05 -29.52
CA LEU A 114 -15.75 2.09 -28.51
C LEU A 114 -14.59 1.44 -27.75
N LEU A 115 -13.48 1.11 -28.41
CA LEU A 115 -12.27 0.62 -27.74
C LEU A 115 -11.68 1.68 -26.79
N GLY A 116 -11.67 2.95 -27.22
CA GLY A 116 -11.34 4.10 -26.37
C GLY A 116 -12.26 4.21 -25.15
N ASN A 117 -13.56 3.94 -25.33
CA ASN A 117 -14.53 3.94 -24.24
C ASN A 117 -14.30 2.78 -23.24
N ILE A 118 -13.96 1.59 -23.73
CA ILE A 118 -13.61 0.43 -22.90
C ILE A 118 -12.37 0.74 -22.06
N THR A 119 -11.30 1.23 -22.69
CA THR A 119 -10.06 1.60 -21.99
C THR A 119 -10.29 2.71 -20.95
N PHE A 120 -11.14 3.70 -21.25
CA PHE A 120 -11.58 4.71 -20.28
C PHE A 120 -12.32 4.11 -19.08
N SER A 121 -13.30 3.22 -19.32
CA SER A 121 -14.05 2.54 -18.26
C SER A 121 -13.17 1.67 -17.37
N LEU A 122 -12.12 1.06 -17.94
CA LEU A 122 -11.15 0.25 -17.19
C LEU A 122 -10.19 1.12 -16.38
N ALA A 123 -9.67 2.19 -16.96
CA ALA A 123 -8.76 3.13 -16.29
C ALA A 123 -9.44 3.86 -15.12
N THR A 124 -10.76 3.98 -15.14
CA THR A 124 -11.57 4.53 -14.05
C THR A 124 -12.07 3.48 -13.06
N TYR A 125 -11.61 2.22 -13.18
CA TYR A 125 -11.90 1.12 -12.28
C TYR A 125 -13.39 0.77 -12.20
N GLN A 126 -14.06 0.65 -13.36
CA GLN A 126 -15.47 0.29 -13.48
C GLN A 126 -15.65 -1.04 -14.21
N THR A 127 -15.23 -2.14 -13.57
CA THR A 127 -15.20 -3.49 -14.17
C THR A 127 -16.53 -3.92 -14.77
N MET A 128 -17.65 -3.76 -14.05
CA MET A 128 -18.97 -4.19 -14.53
C MET A 128 -19.40 -3.44 -15.79
N PHE A 129 -19.22 -2.12 -15.83
CA PHE A 129 -19.56 -1.30 -17.00
C PHE A 129 -18.64 -1.59 -18.17
N SER A 130 -17.36 -1.89 -17.92
CA SER A 130 -16.44 -2.30 -18.97
C SER A 130 -16.86 -3.64 -19.61
N LEU A 131 -17.29 -4.61 -18.81
CA LEU A 131 -17.76 -5.91 -19.34
C LEU A 131 -19.01 -5.73 -20.23
N ILE A 132 -19.94 -4.87 -19.81
CA ILE A 132 -21.11 -4.51 -20.63
C ILE A 132 -20.65 -3.87 -21.95
N ASN A 133 -19.70 -2.92 -21.92
CA ASN A 133 -19.18 -2.30 -23.13
C ASN A 133 -18.58 -3.32 -24.10
N ILE A 134 -17.79 -4.27 -23.60
CA ILE A 134 -17.16 -5.30 -24.42
C ILE A 134 -18.22 -6.19 -25.08
N GLY A 135 -19.17 -6.70 -24.29
CA GLY A 135 -20.24 -7.57 -24.80
C GLY A 135 -21.08 -6.87 -25.87
N VAL A 136 -21.49 -5.62 -25.63
CA VAL A 136 -22.28 -4.84 -26.58
C VAL A 136 -21.46 -4.48 -27.83
N SER A 137 -20.17 -4.19 -27.69
CA SER A 137 -19.29 -3.88 -28.84
C SER A 137 -19.09 -5.10 -29.75
N ILE A 138 -18.90 -6.29 -29.17
CA ILE A 138 -18.83 -7.56 -29.92
C ILE A 138 -20.14 -7.79 -30.67
N LEU A 139 -21.28 -7.67 -29.97
CA LEU A 139 -22.59 -7.86 -30.57
C LEU A 139 -22.85 -6.87 -31.72
N ALA A 140 -22.55 -5.58 -31.50
CA ALA A 140 -22.70 -4.55 -32.51
C ALA A 140 -21.85 -4.86 -33.76
N TYR A 141 -20.60 -5.29 -33.58
CA TYR A 141 -19.73 -5.64 -34.71
C TYR A 141 -20.24 -6.86 -35.48
N VAL A 142 -20.68 -7.91 -34.78
CA VAL A 142 -21.28 -9.11 -35.40
C VAL A 142 -22.51 -8.73 -36.22
N LEU A 143 -23.41 -7.92 -35.65
CA LEU A 143 -24.59 -7.43 -36.37
C LEU A 143 -24.20 -6.61 -37.62
N CYS A 144 -23.19 -5.74 -37.52
CA CYS A 144 -22.70 -4.98 -38.67
C CYS A 144 -22.16 -5.89 -39.77
N ALA A 145 -21.37 -6.91 -39.41
CA ALA A 145 -20.82 -7.86 -40.37
C ALA A 145 -21.92 -8.67 -41.08
N LEU A 146 -22.97 -9.06 -40.35
CA LEU A 146 -24.12 -9.80 -40.90
C LEU A 146 -24.96 -8.93 -41.85
N PHE A 147 -25.24 -7.67 -41.51
CA PHE A 147 -26.05 -6.78 -42.35
C PHE A 147 -25.31 -6.31 -43.59
N THR A 148 -24.02 -6.01 -43.47
CA THR A 148 -23.20 -5.54 -44.59
C THR A 148 -22.90 -6.66 -45.59
N ASN A 149 -22.78 -7.90 -45.10
CA ASN A 149 -22.36 -9.08 -45.86
C ASN A 149 -21.04 -8.85 -46.64
N ASP A 150 -20.16 -8.00 -46.10
CA ASP A 150 -18.88 -7.64 -46.71
C ASP A 150 -17.80 -8.66 -46.29
N PRO A 151 -17.11 -9.30 -47.27
CA PRO A 151 -16.03 -10.25 -47.01
C PRO A 151 -14.92 -9.71 -46.07
N MET A 152 -14.58 -8.42 -46.17
CA MET A 152 -13.53 -7.80 -45.36
C MET A 152 -13.93 -7.72 -43.88
N MET A 153 -15.19 -7.44 -43.58
CA MET A 153 -15.71 -7.39 -42.21
C MET A 153 -15.78 -8.79 -41.59
N ILE A 154 -16.19 -9.79 -42.38
CA ILE A 154 -16.27 -11.18 -41.95
C ILE A 154 -14.86 -11.74 -41.68
N GLN A 155 -13.88 -11.45 -42.54
CA GLN A 155 -12.49 -11.87 -42.35
C GLN A 155 -11.83 -11.24 -41.11
N SER A 156 -12.14 -9.97 -40.82
CA SER A 156 -11.58 -9.25 -39.67
C SER A 156 -12.30 -9.53 -38.33
N LEU A 157 -13.44 -10.23 -38.35
CA LEU A 157 -14.25 -10.56 -37.17
C LEU A 157 -13.43 -11.22 -36.06
N ALA A 158 -12.64 -12.24 -36.40
CA ALA A 158 -11.85 -12.99 -35.42
C ALA A 158 -10.86 -12.08 -34.69
N ILE A 159 -10.17 -11.19 -35.42
CA ILE A 159 -9.16 -10.29 -34.87
C ILE A 159 -9.81 -9.24 -33.96
N VAL A 160 -10.94 -8.65 -34.37
CA VAL A 160 -11.67 -7.65 -33.58
C VAL A 160 -12.18 -8.25 -32.28
N VAL A 161 -12.82 -9.42 -32.34
CA VAL A 161 -13.32 -10.12 -31.15
C VAL A 161 -12.19 -10.48 -30.19
N LEU A 162 -11.09 -11.03 -30.71
CA LEU A 162 -9.91 -11.37 -29.90
C LEU A 162 -9.34 -10.13 -29.20
N THR A 163 -9.24 -9.01 -29.90
CA THR A 163 -8.72 -7.75 -29.36
C THR A 163 -9.62 -7.19 -28.26
N LEU A 164 -10.94 -7.24 -28.42
CA LEU A 164 -11.90 -6.78 -27.41
C LEU A 164 -11.87 -7.68 -26.16
N LEU A 165 -11.81 -9.01 -26.35
CA LEU A 165 -11.70 -9.96 -25.24
C LEU A 165 -10.38 -9.79 -24.48
N TYR A 166 -9.26 -9.66 -25.20
CA TYR A 166 -7.96 -9.42 -24.60
C TYR A 166 -7.94 -8.13 -23.77
N THR A 167 -8.46 -7.04 -24.33
CA THR A 167 -8.60 -5.75 -23.63
C THR A 167 -9.45 -5.90 -22.37
N GLY A 168 -10.52 -6.70 -22.44
CA GLY A 168 -11.36 -7.05 -21.29
C GLY A 168 -10.62 -7.75 -20.18
N VAL A 169 -9.93 -8.85 -20.51
CA VAL A 169 -9.16 -9.65 -19.52
C VAL A 169 -8.11 -8.78 -18.83
N LEU A 170 -7.30 -8.04 -19.59
CA LEU A 170 -6.32 -7.10 -19.04
C LEU A 170 -6.99 -6.08 -18.13
N GLY A 171 -8.11 -5.53 -18.58
CA GLY A 171 -8.90 -4.57 -17.83
C GLY A 171 -9.37 -5.06 -16.47
N VAL A 172 -9.97 -6.26 -16.43
CA VAL A 172 -10.42 -6.88 -15.18
C VAL A 172 -9.25 -7.10 -14.22
N HIS A 173 -8.11 -7.58 -14.72
CA HIS A 173 -6.91 -7.76 -13.91
C HIS A 173 -6.39 -6.44 -13.34
N ILE A 174 -6.29 -5.39 -14.15
CA ILE A 174 -5.83 -4.07 -13.72
C ILE A 174 -6.78 -3.49 -12.66
N SER A 175 -8.09 -3.53 -12.91
CA SER A 175 -9.07 -2.97 -11.97
C SER A 175 -9.08 -3.71 -10.64
N SER A 176 -9.03 -5.04 -10.69
CA SER A 176 -8.98 -5.87 -9.47
C SER A 176 -7.70 -5.62 -8.67
N ASN A 177 -6.55 -5.50 -9.34
CA ASN A 177 -5.29 -5.20 -8.68
C ASN A 177 -5.28 -3.80 -8.06
N ALA A 178 -5.84 -2.80 -8.73
CA ALA A 178 -5.94 -1.44 -8.20
C ALA A 178 -6.83 -1.37 -6.95
N GLU A 179 -7.97 -2.07 -6.96
CA GLU A 179 -8.84 -2.17 -5.78
C GLU A 179 -8.14 -2.88 -4.60
N ARG A 180 -7.42 -3.98 -4.87
CA ARG A 180 -6.63 -4.69 -3.86
C ARG A 180 -5.53 -3.81 -3.28
N LEU A 181 -4.74 -3.14 -4.13
CA LEU A 181 -3.68 -2.23 -3.71
C LEU A 181 -4.23 -1.08 -2.87
N GLN A 182 -5.39 -0.53 -3.25
CA GLN A 182 -6.03 0.52 -2.46
C GLN A 182 -6.45 -0.01 -1.08
N LYS A 183 -7.08 -1.18 -1.02
CA LYS A 183 -7.51 -1.81 0.23
C LYS A 183 -6.33 -2.10 1.16
N GLU A 184 -5.25 -2.67 0.61
CA GLU A 184 -4.00 -2.92 1.33
C GLU A 184 -3.37 -1.61 1.80
N ASN A 185 -3.35 -0.55 0.99
CA ASN A 185 -2.81 0.76 1.38
C ASN A 185 -3.61 1.40 2.52
N THR A 186 -4.95 1.32 2.46
CA THR A 186 -5.80 1.85 3.53
C THR A 186 -5.66 1.06 4.82
N MET A 187 -5.54 -0.27 4.73
CA MET A 187 -5.27 -1.16 5.86
C MET A 187 -3.91 -0.83 6.48
N MET A 188 -2.84 -0.77 5.67
CA MET A 188 -1.49 -0.40 6.14
C MET A 188 -1.46 0.96 6.84
N LYS A 189 -2.17 1.97 6.31
CA LYS A 189 -2.26 3.29 6.97
C LYS A 189 -2.99 3.22 8.31
N HIS A 190 -4.00 2.36 8.41
CA HIS A 190 -4.73 2.13 9.64
C HIS A 190 -3.85 1.43 10.68
N ASP A 191 -3.20 0.32 10.29
CA ASP A 191 -2.29 -0.44 11.15
C ASP A 191 -1.12 0.43 11.64
N GLU A 192 -0.55 1.26 10.76
CA GLU A 192 0.48 2.24 11.14
C GLU A 192 -0.05 3.23 12.19
N ALA A 193 -1.27 3.76 12.01
CA ALA A 193 -1.86 4.70 12.95
C ALA A 193 -2.20 4.05 14.30
N GLU A 194 -2.69 2.81 14.29
CA GLU A 194 -2.97 2.03 15.49
C GLU A 194 -1.68 1.73 16.27
N LEU A 195 -0.63 1.28 15.58
CA LEU A 195 0.67 1.00 16.18
C LEU A 195 1.28 2.27 16.81
N LEU A 196 1.21 3.41 16.11
CA LEU A 196 1.63 4.71 16.65
C LEU A 196 0.83 5.09 17.90
N HIS A 197 -0.49 4.86 17.89
CA HIS A 197 -1.36 5.15 19.01
C HIS A 197 -1.08 4.26 20.24
N ILE A 198 -0.94 2.94 20.05
CA ILE A 198 -0.61 1.99 21.12
C ILE A 198 0.73 2.34 21.77
N LEU A 199 1.74 2.69 20.94
CA LEU A 199 3.05 3.09 21.44
C LEU A 199 3.06 4.52 22.00
N ARG A 200 1.98 5.30 21.82
CA ARG A 200 1.92 6.76 22.11
C ARG A 200 3.06 7.54 21.45
N LEU A 201 3.52 7.08 20.29
CA LEU A 201 4.59 7.71 19.52
C LEU A 201 4.02 8.33 18.25
N ASN A 202 4.61 9.43 17.81
CA ASN A 202 4.37 9.95 16.47
C ASN A 202 5.41 9.41 15.47
N LYS A 203 5.13 9.54 14.16
CA LYS A 203 6.03 9.03 13.09
C LYS A 203 7.47 9.54 13.22
N LYS A 204 7.67 10.78 13.68
CA LYS A 204 9.00 11.37 13.85
C LYS A 204 9.74 10.69 15.00
N GLN A 205 9.06 10.47 16.13
CA GLN A 205 9.60 9.81 17.32
C GLN A 205 9.98 8.35 17.03
N VAL A 206 9.18 7.59 16.28
CA VAL A 206 9.54 6.22 15.87
C VAL A 206 10.81 6.22 15.02
N LYS A 207 10.95 7.16 14.08
CA LYS A 207 12.16 7.27 13.25
C LYS A 207 13.39 7.64 14.07
N SER A 208 13.23 8.48 15.10
CA SER A 208 14.30 8.83 16.03
C SER A 208 14.65 7.69 16.98
N TYR A 209 13.68 6.89 17.43
CA TYR A 209 13.91 5.66 18.19
C TYR A 209 14.68 4.61 17.38
N ILE A 210 14.33 4.40 16.11
CA ILE A 210 15.06 3.49 15.20
C ILE A 210 16.51 3.96 15.00
N ARG A 211 16.76 5.27 14.97
CA ARG A 211 18.11 5.83 14.95
C ARG A 211 18.83 5.52 16.27
N LEU A 212 18.21 5.84 17.41
CA LEU A 212 18.69 5.54 18.76
C LEU A 212 19.10 4.08 18.94
N ALA A 213 18.29 3.14 18.45
CA ALA A 213 18.54 1.71 18.60
C ALA A 213 19.71 1.19 17.75
N ARG A 214 20.24 1.97 16.80
CA ARG A 214 21.30 1.53 15.87
C ARG A 214 22.71 2.00 16.23
N ALA A 215 22.91 2.91 17.18
CA ALA A 215 24.25 3.46 17.50
C ALA A 215 24.42 3.79 19.00
N GLU A 216 25.67 3.79 19.48
CA GLU A 216 26.02 4.38 20.78
C GLU A 216 26.03 5.91 20.66
N TYR A 217 25.34 6.61 21.58
CA TYR A 217 25.18 8.07 21.56
C TYR A 217 25.87 8.73 22.75
N THR A 218 26.42 9.93 22.54
CA THR A 218 26.93 10.77 23.62
C THR A 218 25.78 11.35 24.47
N GLU A 219 26.09 11.86 25.66
CA GLU A 219 25.09 12.40 26.59
C GLU A 219 24.23 13.51 25.95
N ASP A 220 24.87 14.44 25.24
CA ASP A 220 24.18 15.53 24.55
C ASP A 220 23.27 15.04 23.43
N GLN A 221 23.71 14.04 22.65
CA GLN A 221 22.89 13.44 21.61
C GLN A 221 21.69 12.70 22.22
N THR A 222 21.90 12.01 23.34
CA THR A 222 20.83 11.31 24.06
C THR A 222 19.80 12.29 24.61
N ARG A 223 20.24 13.43 25.18
CA ARG A 223 19.34 14.50 25.66
C ARG A 223 18.54 15.14 24.53
N LEU A 224 19.19 15.45 23.40
CA LEU A 224 18.56 16.07 22.23
C LEU A 224 17.54 15.12 21.58
N LEU A 225 17.79 13.81 21.63
CA LEU A 225 16.86 12.77 21.18
C LEU A 225 15.71 12.56 22.19
N LEU A 226 15.98 12.56 23.50
CA LEU A 226 14.95 12.47 24.54
C LEU A 226 13.96 13.64 24.47
N ALA A 227 14.45 14.83 24.13
CA ALA A 227 13.65 16.05 23.97
C ALA A 227 12.66 16.00 22.78
N GLN A 228 12.76 14.99 21.91
CA GLN A 228 11.80 14.79 20.82
C GLN A 228 10.57 13.99 21.27
N PHE A 229 10.62 13.36 22.44
CA PHE A 229 9.48 12.70 23.06
C PHE A 229 8.62 13.71 23.83
N ASP A 230 7.33 13.43 23.99
CA ASP A 230 6.49 14.22 24.87
C ASP A 230 6.88 13.99 26.33
N GLU A 231 6.54 14.96 27.19
CA GLU A 231 7.03 15.00 28.56
C GLU A 231 6.59 13.78 29.39
N THR A 232 5.43 13.19 29.08
CA THR A 232 4.94 11.99 29.78
C THR A 232 5.75 10.75 29.41
N THR A 233 5.98 10.55 28.12
CA THR A 233 6.81 9.46 27.60
C THR A 233 8.25 9.58 28.08
N GLN A 234 8.81 10.80 28.08
CA GLN A 234 10.14 11.07 28.62
C GLN A 234 10.25 10.66 30.09
N ARG A 235 9.28 11.05 30.94
CA ARG A 235 9.25 10.66 32.34
C ARG A 235 9.16 9.14 32.53
N HIS A 236 8.33 8.45 31.74
CA HIS A 236 8.20 7.00 31.82
C HIS A 236 9.48 6.27 31.41
N ILE A 237 10.13 6.72 30.33
CA ILE A 237 11.41 6.16 29.87
C ILE A 237 12.49 6.36 30.96
N ILE A 238 12.66 7.59 31.47
CA ILE A 238 13.63 7.89 32.52
C ILE A 238 13.34 7.09 33.79
N ALA A 239 12.09 7.01 34.23
CA ALA A 239 11.71 6.27 35.43
C ALA A 239 12.00 4.79 35.30
N ASN A 240 11.66 4.17 34.16
CA ASN A 240 11.91 2.76 33.91
C ASN A 240 13.40 2.45 33.80
N VAL A 241 14.18 3.28 33.11
CA VAL A 241 15.64 3.14 33.00
C VAL A 241 16.31 3.35 34.36
N THR A 242 15.90 4.37 35.12
CA THR A 242 16.42 4.62 36.47
C THR A 242 16.11 3.46 37.41
N ARG A 243 14.88 2.91 37.34
CA ARG A 243 14.49 1.72 38.10
C ARG A 243 15.33 0.51 37.70
N PHE A 244 15.57 0.31 36.41
CA PHE A 244 16.44 -0.76 35.91
C PHE A 244 17.88 -0.62 36.42
N ILE A 245 18.49 0.57 36.33
CA ILE A 245 19.85 0.83 36.82
C ILE A 245 19.94 0.61 38.34
N ARG A 246 18.96 1.09 39.11
CA ARG A 246 18.91 0.87 40.57
C ARG A 246 18.77 -0.60 40.92
N ALA A 247 17.92 -1.34 40.21
CA ALA A 247 17.79 -2.78 40.39
C ALA A 247 19.08 -3.52 40.01
N GLU A 248 19.78 -3.10 38.96
CA GLU A 248 21.06 -3.70 38.59
C GLU A 248 22.16 -3.41 39.63
N ALA A 249 22.22 -2.19 40.15
CA ALA A 249 23.15 -1.80 41.22
C ALA A 249 22.88 -2.55 42.52
N SER A 250 21.60 -2.72 42.90
CA SER A 250 21.24 -3.47 44.12
C SER A 250 21.59 -4.95 43.99
N VAL A 251 21.39 -5.56 42.82
CA VAL A 251 21.83 -6.94 42.54
C VAL A 251 23.36 -7.06 42.62
N SER A 252 24.09 -6.12 42.01
CA SER A 252 25.57 -6.12 42.08
C SER A 252 26.09 -6.00 43.51
N GLN A 253 25.48 -5.15 44.34
CA GLN A 253 25.85 -5.00 45.75
C GLN A 253 25.54 -6.26 46.57
N ARG A 254 24.44 -6.96 46.27
CA ARG A 254 24.09 -8.23 46.94
C ARG A 254 25.04 -9.35 46.57
N ILE A 255 25.42 -9.45 45.30
CA ILE A 255 26.44 -10.41 44.84
C ILE A 255 27.79 -10.12 45.49
N GLU A 256 28.16 -8.86 45.65
CA GLU A 256 29.36 -8.48 46.39
C GLU A 256 29.32 -8.92 47.86
N LYS A 257 28.18 -8.78 48.54
CA LYS A 257 28.01 -9.27 49.92
C LYS A 257 28.00 -10.79 50.04
N ALA A 258 27.39 -11.49 49.08
CA ALA A 258 27.30 -12.95 49.08
C ALA A 258 28.64 -13.61 48.72
N PHE A 259 29.44 -12.95 47.86
CA PHE A 259 30.71 -13.43 47.33
C PHE A 259 31.84 -12.40 47.47
N PRO A 260 32.23 -12.05 48.70
CA PRO A 260 33.31 -11.08 48.94
C PRO A 260 34.66 -11.55 48.36
N GLU A 261 34.90 -12.86 48.33
CA GLU A 261 36.12 -13.50 47.81
C GLU A 261 36.29 -13.42 46.28
N LEU A 262 35.25 -13.03 45.55
CA LEU A 262 35.30 -12.90 44.09
C LEU A 262 35.70 -11.49 43.67
N THR A 263 36.50 -11.40 42.61
CA THR A 263 36.86 -10.12 41.97
C THR A 263 35.65 -9.52 41.25
N PRO A 264 35.64 -8.21 40.95
CA PRO A 264 34.54 -7.56 40.20
C PRO A 264 34.22 -8.25 38.87
N SER A 265 35.25 -8.71 38.15
CA SER A 265 35.06 -9.47 36.90
C SER A 265 34.38 -10.82 37.11
N GLU A 266 34.77 -11.55 38.17
CA GLU A 266 34.17 -12.84 38.52
C GLU A 266 32.73 -12.69 39.02
N ARG A 267 32.45 -11.64 39.81
CA ARG A 267 31.08 -11.30 40.26
C ARG A 267 30.16 -10.99 39.09
N ARG A 268 30.66 -10.33 38.05
CA ARG A 268 29.87 -10.08 36.82
C ARG A 268 29.55 -11.38 36.07
N ILE A 269 30.47 -12.33 36.03
CA ILE A 269 30.22 -13.67 35.47
C ILE A 269 29.18 -14.42 36.33
N VAL A 270 29.29 -14.38 37.66
CA VAL A 270 28.31 -14.96 38.59
C VAL A 270 26.91 -14.37 38.38
N GLN A 271 26.80 -13.04 38.24
CA GLN A 271 25.53 -12.36 37.97
C GLN A 271 24.86 -12.85 36.70
N LEU A 272 25.63 -13.12 35.64
CA LEU A 272 25.13 -13.59 34.36
C LEU A 272 24.76 -15.09 34.40
N ILE A 273 25.48 -15.91 35.16
CA ILE A 273 25.14 -17.31 35.42
C ILE A 273 23.84 -17.43 36.22
N LEU A 274 23.66 -16.60 37.25
CA LEU A 274 22.42 -16.53 38.05
C LEU A 274 21.20 -16.05 37.25
N ARG A 275 21.41 -15.39 36.10
CA ARG A 275 20.37 -14.95 35.16
C ARG A 275 20.15 -15.94 34.00
N ASP A 276 20.62 -17.18 34.13
CA ASP A 276 20.45 -18.24 33.14
C ASP A 276 20.98 -17.91 31.73
N ARG A 277 22.00 -17.06 31.63
CA ARG A 277 22.60 -16.73 30.33
C ARG A 277 23.51 -17.87 29.86
N LYS A 278 23.40 -18.22 28.57
CA LYS A 278 24.21 -19.28 27.95
C LYS A 278 25.67 -18.83 27.81
N LEU A 279 26.58 -19.80 27.63
CA LEU A 279 28.01 -19.52 27.45
C LEU A 279 28.30 -18.60 26.25
N SER A 280 27.58 -18.78 25.15
CA SER A 280 27.63 -17.90 23.97
C SER A 280 27.29 -16.45 24.30
N ASP A 281 26.29 -16.24 25.15
CA ASP A 281 25.78 -14.93 25.54
C ASP A 281 26.72 -14.25 26.54
N LEU A 282 27.35 -15.03 27.41
CA LEU A 282 28.41 -14.56 28.31
C LEU A 282 29.61 -14.02 27.52
N CYS A 283 30.05 -14.73 26.48
CA CYS A 283 31.16 -14.31 25.62
C CYS A 283 30.86 -12.99 24.91
N SER A 284 29.65 -12.84 24.36
CA SER A 284 29.24 -11.61 23.66
C SER A 284 29.02 -10.43 24.61
N LEU A 285 28.34 -10.64 25.74
CA LEU A 285 28.04 -9.58 26.72
C LEU A 285 29.28 -9.05 27.45
N LEU A 286 30.29 -9.90 27.65
CA LEU A 286 31.53 -9.52 28.33
C LEU A 286 32.66 -9.16 27.37
N ASN A 287 32.44 -9.31 26.06
CA ASN A 287 33.45 -9.16 25.01
C ASN A 287 34.74 -9.96 25.34
N LYS A 288 34.58 -11.24 25.69
CA LYS A 288 35.67 -12.14 26.09
C LYS A 288 35.57 -13.45 25.33
N THR A 289 36.71 -14.07 25.05
CA THR A 289 36.77 -15.40 24.44
C THR A 289 36.24 -16.48 25.38
N GLU A 290 35.70 -17.55 24.81
CA GLU A 290 35.17 -18.69 25.56
C GLU A 290 36.22 -19.31 26.51
N SER A 291 37.48 -19.38 26.06
CA SER A 291 38.60 -19.83 26.88
C SER A 291 38.76 -18.99 28.15
N ASN A 292 38.73 -17.65 28.04
CA ASN A 292 38.83 -16.74 29.19
C ASN A 292 37.65 -16.95 30.17
N ILE A 293 36.42 -17.06 29.66
CA ILE A 293 35.24 -17.29 30.50
C ILE A 293 35.33 -18.64 31.22
N ASN A 294 35.77 -19.71 30.56
CA ASN A 294 35.95 -21.02 31.19
C ASN A 294 37.06 -21.01 32.26
N THR A 295 38.17 -20.29 32.03
CA THR A 295 39.21 -20.09 33.05
C THR A 295 38.65 -19.34 34.27
N GLN A 296 37.88 -18.27 34.07
CA GLN A 296 37.28 -17.54 35.20
C GLN A 296 36.24 -18.39 35.94
N ARG A 297 35.44 -19.21 35.25
CA ARG A 297 34.54 -20.19 35.89
C ARG A 297 35.31 -21.21 36.73
N ALA A 298 36.44 -21.71 36.25
CA ALA A 298 37.30 -22.61 37.03
C ALA A 298 37.89 -21.92 38.27
N ASN A 299 38.31 -20.65 38.15
CA ASN A 299 38.80 -19.86 39.27
C ASN A 299 37.71 -19.57 40.31
N ILE A 300 36.49 -19.24 39.87
CA ILE A 300 35.32 -19.09 40.73
C ILE A 300 35.06 -20.39 41.50
N ARG A 301 35.05 -21.55 40.82
CA ARG A 301 34.87 -22.86 41.48
C ARG A 301 35.91 -23.12 42.55
N ARG A 302 37.19 -22.83 42.26
CA ARG A 302 38.30 -23.01 43.21
C ARG A 302 38.13 -22.11 44.44
N LYS A 303 37.77 -20.83 44.24
CA LYS A 303 37.55 -19.87 45.32
C LYS A 303 36.34 -20.20 46.19
N LEU A 304 35.33 -20.83 45.61
CA LEU A 304 34.13 -21.30 46.32
C LEU A 304 34.29 -22.71 46.92
N GLY A 305 35.44 -23.36 46.76
CA GLY A 305 35.71 -24.69 47.31
C GLY A 305 34.87 -25.82 46.68
N LEU A 306 34.41 -25.65 45.44
CA LEU A 306 33.51 -26.61 44.77
C LEU A 306 34.24 -27.83 44.22
N GLN A 307 33.64 -29.01 44.35
CA GLN A 307 34.15 -30.24 43.75
C GLN A 307 33.91 -30.26 42.23
N PRO A 308 34.69 -31.02 41.43
CA PRO A 308 34.54 -31.07 39.97
C PRO A 308 33.13 -31.47 39.49
N LYS A 309 32.38 -32.24 40.28
CA LYS A 309 31.02 -32.71 39.95
C LYS A 309 29.91 -31.73 40.34
N ASP A 310 30.21 -30.70 41.13
CA ASP A 310 29.19 -29.76 41.60
C ASP A 310 28.69 -28.87 40.46
N ASN A 311 27.39 -28.65 40.36
CA ASN A 311 26.85 -27.65 39.44
C ASN A 311 27.14 -26.25 40.00
N LEU A 312 27.86 -25.44 39.21
CA LEU A 312 28.25 -24.09 39.61
C LEU A 312 27.01 -23.20 39.85
N LYS A 313 25.97 -23.33 39.02
CA LYS A 313 24.76 -22.50 39.13
C LYS A 313 24.02 -22.77 40.45
N ASP A 314 23.74 -24.03 40.72
CA ASP A 314 22.97 -24.45 41.91
C ASP A 314 23.64 -23.99 43.20
N LYS A 315 24.97 -24.06 43.26
CA LYS A 315 25.76 -23.61 44.42
C LYS A 315 25.79 -22.08 44.57
N LEU A 316 25.80 -21.35 43.46
CA LEU A 316 25.66 -19.89 43.50
C LEU A 316 24.26 -19.49 43.97
N GLU A 317 23.22 -20.17 43.51
CA GLU A 317 21.83 -19.94 43.94
C GLU A 317 21.64 -20.25 45.42
N GLU A 318 22.14 -21.39 45.89
CA GLU A 318 22.06 -21.81 47.30
C GLU A 318 22.66 -20.74 48.24
N ARG A 319 23.83 -20.20 47.88
CA ARG A 319 24.47 -19.14 48.66
C ARG A 319 23.75 -17.80 48.56
N MET A 320 23.13 -17.50 47.41
CA MET A 320 22.32 -16.29 47.23
C MET A 320 20.98 -16.36 47.98
N ARG A 321 20.42 -17.54 48.27
CA ARG A 321 19.18 -17.68 49.06
C ARG A 321 19.27 -17.03 50.45
N GLY A 322 20.46 -17.03 51.07
CA GLY A 322 20.69 -16.32 52.34
C GLY A 322 20.68 -14.79 52.25
N TYR A 323 20.65 -14.25 51.02
CA TYR A 323 20.73 -12.82 50.72
C TYR A 323 19.57 -12.36 49.80
N VAL A 324 18.57 -13.23 49.55
CA VAL A 324 17.51 -12.96 48.57
C VAL A 324 16.11 -13.47 48.96
N ASP A 325 15.15 -12.54 48.99
CA ASP A 325 13.72 -12.79 48.78
C ASP A 325 13.49 -13.04 47.28
N ILE A 326 13.03 -14.24 46.93
CA ILE A 326 13.22 -14.91 45.62
C ILE A 326 12.57 -14.19 44.41
N GLN A 327 11.78 -13.15 44.62
CA GLN A 327 11.00 -12.50 43.56
C GLN A 327 11.78 -11.49 42.69
N ASP A 328 12.92 -10.94 43.16
CA ASP A 328 13.58 -9.81 42.48
C ASP A 328 14.62 -10.18 41.40
N ILE A 329 15.05 -11.45 41.33
CA ILE A 329 16.08 -11.90 40.35
C ILE A 329 15.46 -12.73 39.22
N MET A 330 14.29 -13.36 39.45
CA MET A 330 13.69 -14.28 38.48
C MET A 330 12.67 -13.64 37.52
N VAL A 331 12.32 -12.36 37.68
CA VAL A 331 11.42 -11.66 36.74
C VAL A 331 12.21 -10.77 35.79
N ARG A 332 12.92 -11.39 34.85
CA ARG A 332 13.03 -11.01 33.41
C ARG A 332 14.12 -11.79 32.66
#